data_AF-A0A926I5H9-F1
#
_entry.id   AF-A0A926I5H9-F1
#
_cell.length_a   1.000
_cell.length_b   1.000
_cell.length_c   1.000
_cell.angle_alpha   90.00
_cell.angle_beta   90.00
_cell.angle_gamma   90.00
#
_symmetry.space_group_name_H-M   'P 1'
#
loop_
_entity.id
_entity.type
_entity.pdbx_description
1 polymer ?
#
loop_
_entity_poly.entity_id
_entity_poly.type
_entity_poly.pdbx_seq_one_letter_code
_entity_poly.pdbx_strand_id
1 'polypeptide(L)'
;MSTIIFSDDMTQPYSEFITDALHKFAEYKVKKIAIVGFLDNDQTYCGYYKMNTYDKVMASEHIKSDATMEIITANIDTIREALKNLEGQDYD
;
A
#
# COMPACT_ATOMS: atom_id res chain seq x y z
N MET A 1 -0.37 4.49 -28.82
CA MET A 1 -0.71 5.88 -28.44
C MET A 1 -0.30 6.07 -26.99
N SER A 2 0.66 6.95 -26.73
CA SER A 2 0.96 7.42 -25.37
C SER A 2 -0.11 8.44 -24.98
N THR A 3 -0.88 8.14 -23.93
CA THR A 3 -1.81 9.11 -23.35
C THR A 3 -0.98 10.09 -22.54
N ILE A 4 -0.91 11.33 -23.00
CA ILE A 4 -0.28 12.43 -22.26
C ILE A 4 -1.34 12.99 -21.30
N ILE A 5 -1.06 12.96 -20.00
CA ILE A 5 -1.91 13.61 -19.00
C ILE A 5 -1.47 15.08 -18.93
N PHE A 6 -2.30 15.97 -19.45
CA PHE A 6 -2.21 17.41 -19.16
C PHE A 6 -3.04 17.67 -17.90
N SER A 7 -2.40 18.16 -16.84
CA SER A 7 -3.07 18.72 -15.68
C SER A 7 -2.56 20.15 -15.48
N ASP A 8 -3.45 21.11 -15.26
CA ASP A 8 -3.05 22.49 -14.94
C ASP A 8 -2.45 22.59 -13.51
N ASP A 9 -2.54 21.51 -12.72
CA ASP A 9 -1.99 21.37 -11.36
C ASP A 9 -0.71 20.50 -11.32
N MET A 10 0.09 20.46 -12.39
CA MET A 10 1.30 19.60 -12.48
C MET A 10 2.39 19.90 -11.43
N THR A 11 2.28 20.97 -10.64
CA THR A 11 3.28 21.39 -9.63
C THR A 11 3.18 20.65 -8.29
N GLN A 12 2.36 19.60 -8.19
CA GLN A 12 2.23 18.87 -6.94
C GLN A 12 3.47 17.99 -6.66
N PRO A 13 3.93 17.86 -5.40
CA PRO A 13 5.13 17.09 -5.04
C PRO A 13 5.10 15.61 -5.47
N TYR A 14 3.92 15.05 -5.71
CA TYR A 14 3.73 13.65 -6.09
C TYR A 14 3.66 13.42 -7.60
N SER A 15 3.75 14.45 -8.44
CA SER A 15 3.61 14.32 -9.91
C SER A 15 4.63 13.35 -10.54
N GLU A 16 5.88 13.38 -10.07
CA GLU A 16 6.94 12.45 -10.53
C GLU A 16 6.61 11.01 -10.14
N PHE A 17 6.23 10.78 -8.88
CA PHE A 17 5.82 9.46 -8.39
C PHE A 17 4.64 8.88 -9.17
N ILE A 18 3.62 9.68 -9.45
CA ILE A 18 2.45 9.24 -10.24
C ILE A 18 2.87 8.90 -11.67
N THR A 19 3.77 9.68 -12.28
CA THR A 19 4.28 9.41 -13.62
C THR A 19 5.02 8.08 -13.68
N ASP A 20 5.88 7.80 -12.70
CA ASP A 20 6.58 6.52 -12.59
C ASP A 20 5.64 5.35 -12.32
N ALA A 21 4.61 5.55 -11.50
CA ALA A 21 3.58 4.54 -11.26
C ALA A 21 2.85 4.19 -12.55
N LEU A 22 2.54 5.16 -13.41
CA LEU A 22 1.91 4.91 -14.71
C LEU A 22 2.82 4.11 -15.66
N HIS A 23 4.13 4.38 -15.66
CA HIS A 23 5.08 3.55 -16.42
C HIS A 23 5.09 2.11 -15.92
N LYS A 24 5.17 1.89 -14.60
CA LYS A 24 5.10 0.56 -13.99
C LYS A 24 3.77 -0.13 -14.28
N PHE A 25 2.66 0.60 -14.27
CA PHE A 25 1.35 0.04 -14.59
C PHE A 25 1.28 -0.46 -16.04
N ALA A 26 1.90 0.26 -16.97
CA ALA A 26 2.01 -0.19 -18.36
C ALA A 26 2.90 -1.45 -18.47
N GLU A 27 4.04 -1.47 -17.78
CA GLU A 27 4.98 -2.61 -17.75
C GLU A 27 4.32 -3.87 -17.19
N TYR A 28 3.69 -3.79 -16.03
CA TYR A 28 3.01 -4.91 -15.36
C TYR A 28 1.62 -5.23 -15.94
N LYS A 29 1.19 -4.49 -16.98
CA LYS A 29 -0.13 -4.66 -17.62
C LYS A 29 -1.27 -4.60 -16.60
N VAL A 30 -1.20 -3.63 -15.69
CA VAL A 30 -2.17 -3.43 -14.62
C VAL A 30 -3.58 -3.21 -15.21
N LYS A 31 -4.58 -3.90 -14.65
CA LYS A 31 -5.96 -3.90 -15.18
C LYS A 31 -6.97 -3.16 -14.30
N LYS A 32 -6.63 -2.98 -13.03
CA LYS A 32 -7.49 -2.39 -11.98
C LYS A 32 -6.60 -1.56 -11.07
N ILE A 33 -7.08 -0.39 -10.66
CA ILE A 33 -6.28 0.58 -9.90
C ILE A 33 -7.14 1.14 -8.76
N ALA A 34 -6.58 1.17 -7.56
CA ALA A 34 -7.04 1.99 -6.45
C ALA A 34 -6.02 3.10 -6.21
N ILE A 35 -6.50 4.32 -5.98
CA ILE A 35 -5.70 5.47 -5.55
C ILE A 35 -6.30 5.96 -4.24
N VAL A 36 -5.46 6.11 -3.22
CA VAL A 36 -5.86 6.61 -1.90
C VAL A 36 -5.00 7.82 -1.59
N GLY A 37 -5.65 8.98 -1.43
CA GLY A 37 -5.02 10.22 -0.96
C GLY A 37 -5.50 10.54 0.44
N PHE A 38 -4.60 10.99 1.30
CA PHE A 38 -4.94 11.48 2.64
C PHE A 38 -5.21 12.98 2.58
N LEU A 39 -6.27 13.41 3.26
CA LEU A 39 -6.67 14.80 3.41
C LEU A 39 -6.21 15.30 4.79
N ASP A 40 -6.14 16.63 4.96
CA ASP A 40 -5.65 17.26 6.20
C ASP A 40 -6.49 16.97 7.47
N ASN A 41 -7.67 16.36 7.30
CA ASN A 41 -8.62 16.05 8.37
C ASN A 41 -8.69 14.55 8.70
N ASP A 42 -7.62 13.80 8.42
CA ASP A 42 -7.53 12.34 8.57
C ASP A 42 -8.56 11.54 7.75
N GLN A 43 -9.28 12.21 6.84
CA GLN A 43 -10.13 11.54 5.86
C GLN A 43 -9.32 11.12 4.64
N THR A 44 -9.86 10.19 3.88
CA THR A 44 -9.25 9.71 2.65
C THR A 44 -10.13 9.98 1.45
N TYR A 45 -9.49 10.42 0.36
CA TYR A 45 -10.08 10.38 -0.97
C TYR A 45 -9.69 9.05 -1.64
N CYS A 46 -10.68 8.33 -2.16
CA CYS A 46 -10.49 7.05 -2.83
C CYS A 46 -10.97 7.11 -4.29
N GLY A 47 -10.06 6.93 -5.23
CA GLY A 47 -10.34 6.76 -6.65
C GLY A 47 -10.22 5.29 -7.07
N TYR A 48 -11.18 4.79 -7.85
CA TYR A 48 -11.19 3.39 -8.30
C TYR A 48 -11.41 3.28 -9.81
N TYR A 49 -10.50 2.61 -10.49
CA TYR A 49 -10.64 2.27 -11.92
C TYR A 49 -10.92 0.78 -12.08
N LYS A 50 -12.11 0.45 -12.60
CA LYS A 50 -12.56 -0.92 -12.91
C LYS A 50 -12.51 -1.91 -11.72
N MET A 51 -12.70 -1.41 -10.51
CA MET A 51 -12.77 -2.25 -9.30
C MET A 51 -14.21 -2.42 -8.82
N ASN A 52 -14.62 -3.67 -8.61
CA ASN A 52 -15.86 -4.01 -7.90
C ASN A 52 -15.61 -4.09 -6.37
N THR A 53 -16.66 -4.43 -5.60
CA THR A 53 -16.55 -4.54 -4.14
C THR A 53 -15.49 -5.57 -3.71
N TYR A 54 -15.45 -6.73 -4.36
CA TYR A 54 -14.46 -7.77 -4.05
C TYR A 54 -13.03 -7.30 -4.30
N ASP A 55 -12.79 -6.62 -5.42
CA ASP A 55 -11.48 -6.06 -5.75
C ASP A 55 -11.01 -5.06 -4.69
N LYS A 56 -11.92 -4.23 -4.16
CA LYS A 56 -11.60 -3.25 -3.11
C LYS A 56 -11.22 -3.93 -1.80
N VAL A 57 -11.94 -4.98 -1.41
CA VAL A 57 -11.61 -5.78 -0.22
C VAL A 57 -10.22 -6.40 -0.39
N MET A 58 -9.96 -7.05 -1.53
CA MET A 58 -8.66 -7.64 -1.82
C MET A 58 -7.52 -6.62 -1.73
N ALA A 59 -7.67 -5.44 -2.34
CA ALA A 59 -6.67 -4.38 -2.24
C ALA A 59 -6.45 -3.92 -0.78
N SER A 60 -7.52 -3.80 0.01
CA SER A 60 -7.41 -3.42 1.42
C SER A 60 -6.66 -4.46 2.26
N GLU A 61 -6.81 -5.76 1.94
CA GLU A 61 -6.07 -6.81 2.66
C GLU A 61 -4.59 -6.82 2.30
N HIS A 62 -4.22 -6.53 1.06
CA HIS A 62 -2.82 -6.37 0.70
C HIS A 62 -2.17 -5.21 1.45
N ILE A 63 -2.82 -4.04 1.51
CA ILE A 63 -2.31 -2.89 2.28
C ILE A 63 -2.17 -3.23 3.77
N LYS A 64 -3.19 -3.90 4.35
CA LYS A 64 -3.13 -4.34 5.76
C LYS A 64 -2.01 -5.35 6.01
N SER A 65 -1.79 -6.26 5.08
CA SER A 65 -0.69 -7.23 5.16
C SER A 65 0.66 -6.53 5.15
N ASP A 66 0.87 -5.57 4.25
CA ASP A 66 2.13 -4.80 4.17
C ASP A 66 2.39 -4.05 5.48
N ALA A 67 1.39 -3.32 5.99
CA ALA A 67 1.49 -2.62 7.28
C ALA A 67 1.78 -3.58 8.45
N THR A 68 1.16 -4.77 8.45
CA THR A 68 1.42 -5.79 9.48
C THR A 68 2.87 -6.29 9.41
N MET A 69 3.39 -6.53 8.22
CA MET A 69 4.76 -6.96 8.02
C MET A 69 5.77 -5.89 8.42
N GLU A 70 5.47 -4.62 8.16
CA GLU A 70 6.27 -3.48 8.62
C GLU A 70 6.31 -3.42 10.16
N ILE A 71 5.16 -3.56 10.82
CA ILE A 71 5.08 -3.60 12.29
C ILE A 71 5.90 -4.76 12.85
N ILE A 72 5.74 -5.97 12.30
CA ILE A 72 6.51 -7.14 12.76
C ILE A 72 8.00 -6.90 12.58
N THR A 73 8.41 -6.40 11.41
CA THR A 73 9.81 -6.16 11.08
C THR A 73 10.42 -5.11 12.00
N ALA A 74 9.70 -4.03 12.28
CA ALA A 74 10.14 -2.97 13.20
C ALA A 74 10.31 -3.47 14.64
N ASN A 75 9.64 -4.56 15.03
CA ASN A 75 9.65 -5.11 16.38
C ASN A 75 10.28 -6.52 16.48
N ILE A 76 11.04 -6.93 15.46
CA ILE A 76 11.46 -8.33 15.30
C ILE A 76 12.30 -8.85 16.48
N ASP A 77 13.11 -8.01 17.09
CA ASP A 77 13.97 -8.42 18.20
C ASP A 77 13.17 -8.63 19.49
N THR A 78 12.24 -7.74 19.81
CA THR A 78 11.27 -7.93 20.91
C THR A 78 10.46 -9.20 20.74
N ILE A 79 10.00 -9.47 19.51
CA ILE A 79 9.26 -10.70 19.19
C ILE A 79 10.14 -11.94 19.40
N ARG A 80 11.40 -11.90 18.92
CA ARG A 80 12.35 -13.01 19.13
C ARG A 80 12.65 -13.27 20.60
N GLU A 81 12.81 -12.23 21.40
CA GLU A 81 13.02 -12.37 22.85
C GLU A 81 11.79 -12.98 23.53
N ALA A 82 10.59 -12.50 23.18
CA ALA A 82 9.35 -13.08 23.67
C ALA A 82 9.23 -14.57 23.31
N LEU A 83 9.57 -14.96 22.08
CA LEU A 83 9.54 -16.36 21.64
C LEU A 83 10.55 -17.23 22.41
N LYS A 84 11.79 -16.77 22.61
CA LYS A 84 12.80 -17.48 23.41
C LYS A 84 12.34 -17.70 24.85
N ASN A 85 11.69 -16.70 25.44
CA ASN A 85 11.16 -16.79 26.81
C ASN A 85 9.99 -17.78 26.93
N LEU A 86 9.27 -18.04 25.83
CA LEU A 86 8.22 -19.06 25.78
C LEU A 86 8.80 -20.47 25.60
N GLU A 87 9.85 -20.63 24.78
CA GLU A 87 10.55 -21.92 24.61
C GLU A 87 11.29 -22.37 25.89
N GLY A 88 11.75 -21.43 26.71
CA GLY A 88 12.34 -21.72 28.03
C GLY A 88 11.34 -22.12 29.12
N GLN A 89 10.03 -22.20 28.79
CA GLN A 89 8.95 -22.63 29.70
C GLN A 89 8.44 -24.05 29.37
N ASP A 90 9.28 -24.91 28.78
CA ASP A 90 9.00 -26.34 28.78
C ASP A 90 9.02 -26.84 30.24
N TYR A 91 7.87 -27.35 30.67
CA TYR A 91 7.52 -27.74 32.04
C TYR A 91 8.43 -28.86 32.58
N ASP A 92 9.06 -28.63 33.74
CA ASP A 92 9.46 -29.70 34.68
C ASP A 92 8.21 -30.35 35.32
#